data_AF-A0A1G8PTC0-F1
#
_entry.id   AF-A0A1G8PTC0-F1
#
_cell.length_a   1.000
_cell.length_b   1.000
_cell.length_c   1.000
_cell.angle_alpha   90.00
_cell.angle_beta   90.00
_cell.angle_gamma   90.00
#
_symmetry.space_group_name_H-M   'P 1'
#
loop_
_entity.id
_entity.type
_entity.pdbx_description
1 polymer ?
#
loop_
_entity_poly.entity_id
_entity_poly.type
_entity_poly.pdbx_seq_one_letter_code
_entity_poly.pdbx_strand_id
1 'polypeptide(L)'
;MSTWSVDPAGVQSVLNVVCQRAGALATASDSMFGNVERAASSSGSQIVAQALSDFLTARAPELANAAKTIDAAVSGAAKATRAYEAGDQQMAVNARSLSLSETHG
;
A
#
# COMPACT_ATOMS: atom_id res chain seq x y z
N MET A 1 -29.14 -10.58 -6.81
CA MET A 1 -27.69 -10.63 -7.09
C MET A 1 -27.00 -10.04 -5.88
N SER A 2 -26.02 -10.73 -5.30
CA SER A 2 -25.48 -10.44 -3.96
C SER A 2 -25.00 -8.99 -3.82
N THR A 3 -25.39 -8.37 -2.71
CA THR A 3 -25.27 -6.98 -2.24
C THR A 3 -23.85 -6.36 -2.22
N TRP A 4 -22.86 -6.97 -2.88
CA TRP A 4 -21.48 -6.49 -2.88
C TRP A 4 -21.28 -5.42 -3.97
N SER A 5 -21.55 -4.16 -3.64
CA SER A 5 -21.19 -3.02 -4.48
C SER A 5 -19.80 -2.52 -4.06
N VAL A 6 -18.82 -2.62 -4.96
CA VAL A 6 -17.54 -1.93 -4.80
C VAL A 6 -17.68 -0.52 -5.37
N ASP A 7 -17.13 0.49 -4.70
CA ASP A 7 -16.99 1.86 -5.21
C ASP A 7 -15.53 2.08 -5.64
N PRO A 8 -15.21 1.97 -6.95
CA PRO A 8 -13.83 2.12 -7.42
C PRO A 8 -13.24 3.50 -7.13
N ALA A 9 -14.07 4.56 -7.20
CA ALA A 9 -13.63 5.92 -6.93
C ALA A 9 -13.33 6.10 -5.43
N GLY A 10 -14.19 5.55 -4.56
CA GLY A 10 -13.96 5.49 -3.12
C GLY A 10 -12.68 4.73 -2.77
N VAL A 11 -12.44 3.56 -3.39
CA VAL A 11 -11.18 2.81 -3.19
C VAL A 11 -9.98 3.63 -3.65
N GLN A 12 -10.03 4.24 -4.83
CA GLN A 12 -8.95 5.08 -5.34
C GLN A 12 -8.64 6.24 -4.38
N SER A 13 -9.66 6.87 -3.80
CA SER A 13 -9.48 7.92 -2.79
C SER A 13 -8.70 7.41 -1.57
N VAL A 14 -9.10 6.26 -1.02
CA VAL A 14 -8.38 5.64 0.11
C VAL A 14 -6.95 5.29 -0.25
N LEU A 15 -6.71 4.71 -1.43
CA LEU A 15 -5.36 4.37 -1.90
C LEU A 15 -4.47 5.60 -2.03
N ASN A 16 -5.00 6.72 -2.54
CA ASN A 16 -4.25 7.98 -2.62
C ASN A 16 -3.84 8.47 -1.22
N VAL A 17 -4.73 8.40 -0.23
CA VAL A 17 -4.42 8.76 1.16
C VAL A 17 -3.34 7.85 1.74
N VAL A 18 -3.40 6.55 1.48
CA VAL A 18 -2.36 5.60 1.93
C VAL A 18 -1.01 5.94 1.28
N CYS A 19 -0.97 6.20 -0.02
CA CYS A 19 0.25 6.61 -0.71
C CYS A 19 0.84 7.92 -0.15
N GLN A 20 -0.01 8.91 0.15
CA GLN A 20 0.44 10.15 0.78
C GLN A 20 1.07 9.89 2.16
N ARG A 21 0.43 9.06 2.99
CA ARG A 21 0.97 8.69 4.31
C ARG A 21 2.25 7.88 4.22
N ALA A 22 2.36 7.00 3.21
CA ALA A 22 3.57 6.26 2.92
C ALA A 22 4.73 7.19 2.54
N GLY A 23 4.45 8.23 1.74
CA GLY A 23 5.42 9.29 1.45
C GLY A 23 5.87 10.04 2.70
N ALA A 24 4.93 10.42 3.58
CA ALA A 24 5.27 11.06 4.85
C ALA A 24 6.12 10.15 5.75
N LEU A 25 5.85 8.85 5.78
CA LEU A 25 6.66 7.87 6.51
C LEU A 25 8.08 7.76 5.95
N ALA A 26 8.25 7.79 4.62
CA ALA A 26 9.57 7.78 3.99
C ALA A 26 10.37 9.03 4.39
N THR A 27 9.76 10.22 4.29
CA THR A 27 10.40 11.48 4.73
C THR A 27 10.78 11.46 6.22
N ALA A 28 9.92 10.90 7.08
CA ALA A 28 10.22 10.76 8.51
C ALA A 28 11.40 9.80 8.75
N SER A 29 11.48 8.70 7.98
CA SER A 29 12.57 7.74 8.06
C SER A 29 13.90 8.37 7.62
N ASP A 30 13.92 9.10 6.50
CA ASP A 30 15.10 9.84 6.04
C ASP A 30 15.58 10.86 7.07
N SER A 31 14.63 11.58 7.69
CA SER A 31 14.92 12.53 8.76
C SER A 31 15.52 11.83 9.98
N MET A 32 15.01 10.65 10.34
CA MET A 32 15.56 9.84 11.43
C MET A 32 17.01 9.43 11.15
N PHE A 33 17.31 8.93 9.96
CA PHE A 33 18.68 8.56 9.57
C PHE A 33 19.63 9.76 9.70
N GLY A 34 19.27 10.91 9.13
CA GLY A 34 20.09 12.12 9.22
C GLY A 34 20.22 12.68 10.65
N ASN A 35 19.19 12.54 11.48
CA ASN A 35 19.25 12.93 12.89
C ASN A 35 20.20 12.05 13.70
N VAL A 36 20.18 10.73 13.46
CA VAL A 36 21.04 9.78 14.15
C VAL A 36 22.50 9.94 13.73
N GLU A 37 22.77 10.16 12.44
CA GLU A 37 24.12 10.47 11.96
C GLU A 37 24.66 11.76 12.62
N ARG A 38 23.87 12.83 12.65
CA ARG A 38 24.24 14.07 13.34
C ARG A 38 24.49 13.84 14.83
N ALA A 39 23.65 13.06 15.50
CA ALA A 39 23.83 12.72 16.91
C ALA A 39 25.15 11.97 17.13
N ALA A 40 25.46 10.98 16.29
CA ALA A 40 26.71 10.23 16.34
C ALA A 40 27.93 11.14 16.19
N SER A 41 27.96 12.02 15.18
CA SER A 41 29.05 12.97 14.97
C SER A 41 29.20 13.97 16.11
N SER A 42 28.07 14.49 16.63
CA SER A 42 28.08 15.49 17.70
C SER A 42 28.47 14.93 19.07
N SER A 43 28.29 13.62 19.29
CA SER A 43 28.54 12.99 20.58
C SER A 43 30.00 13.03 21.03
N GLY A 44 30.94 13.15 20.08
CA GLY A 44 32.38 13.06 20.34
C GLY A 44 32.82 11.70 20.92
N SER A 45 31.95 10.69 20.93
CA SER A 45 32.19 9.38 21.54
C SER A 45 32.05 8.28 20.50
N GLN A 46 33.15 7.55 20.27
CA GLN A 46 33.18 6.43 19.34
C GLN A 46 32.19 5.32 19.75
N ILE A 47 32.00 5.08 21.05
CA ILE A 47 31.07 4.07 21.55
C ILE A 47 29.62 4.49 21.28
N VAL A 48 29.29 5.78 21.46
CA VAL A 48 27.94 6.29 21.17
C VAL A 48 27.67 6.25 19.67
N ALA A 49 28.64 6.63 18.84
CA ALA A 49 28.51 6.55 17.39
C ALA A 49 28.26 5.10 16.91
N GLN A 50 29.00 4.13 17.48
CA GLN A 50 28.79 2.72 17.15
C GLN A 50 27.40 2.24 17.57
N ALA A 51 26.96 2.54 18.79
CA ALA A 51 25.65 2.12 19.29
C ALA A 51 24.49 2.67 18.43
N LEU A 52 24.63 3.90 17.94
CA LEU A 52 23.66 4.53 17.04
C LEU A 52 23.64 3.88 15.65
N SER A 53 24.81 3.52 15.11
CA SER A 53 24.92 2.76 13.86
C SER A 53 24.28 1.36 13.98
N ASP A 54 24.54 0.68 15.09
CA ASP A 54 23.98 -0.65 15.38
C ASP A 54 22.45 -0.57 15.53
N PHE A 55 21.94 0.48 16.18
CA PHE A 55 20.51 0.73 16.27
C PHE A 55 19.85 0.89 14.89
N LEU A 56 20.43 1.71 14.00
CA LEU A 56 19.88 1.88 12.65
C LEU A 56 19.92 0.58 11.86
N THR A 57 21.03 -0.15 11.96
CA THR A 57 21.20 -1.45 11.31
C THR A 57 20.15 -2.46 11.78
N ALA A 58 19.87 -2.49 13.08
CA ALA A 58 18.85 -3.37 13.66
C ALA A 58 17.43 -3.00 13.22
N ARG A 59 17.15 -1.72 12.95
CA ARG A 59 15.81 -1.22 12.59
C ARG A 59 15.53 -1.18 11.09
N ALA A 60 16.56 -1.20 10.25
CA ALA A 60 16.41 -1.17 8.79
C ALA A 60 15.45 -2.27 8.25
N PRO A 61 15.47 -3.54 8.73
CA PRO A 61 14.54 -4.56 8.28
C PRO A 61 13.07 -4.26 8.60
N GLU A 62 12.81 -3.64 9.75
CA GLU A 62 11.44 -3.28 10.17
C GLU A 62 10.86 -2.20 9.25
N LEU A 63 11.66 -1.17 8.92
CA LEU A 63 11.27 -0.12 7.98
C LEU A 63 11.05 -0.67 6.56
N ALA A 64 11.94 -1.54 6.09
CA ALA A 64 11.81 -2.20 4.79
C ALA A 64 10.54 -3.06 4.70
N ASN A 65 10.24 -3.82 5.77
CA ASN A 65 9.03 -4.64 5.84
C ASN A 65 7.78 -3.77 5.85
N ALA A 66 7.76 -2.65 6.59
CA ALA A 66 6.62 -1.74 6.58
C ALA A 66 6.33 -1.20 5.17
N ALA A 67 7.37 -0.75 4.45
CA ALA A 67 7.24 -0.29 3.07
C ALA A 67 6.69 -1.40 2.14
N LYS A 68 7.23 -2.61 2.25
CA LYS A 68 6.76 -3.77 1.47
C LYS A 68 5.31 -4.12 1.76
N THR A 69 4.89 -4.06 3.02
CA THR A 69 3.50 -4.34 3.42
C THR A 69 2.55 -3.28 2.87
N ILE A 70 2.93 -2.00 2.91
CA ILE A 70 2.14 -0.91 2.34
C ILE A 70 1.96 -1.12 0.83
N ASP A 71 3.04 -1.39 0.10
CA ASP A 71 3.00 -1.63 -1.34
C ASP A 71 2.12 -2.83 -1.70
N ALA A 72 2.31 -3.96 -1.00
CA ALA A 72 1.52 -5.16 -1.19
C ALA A 72 0.03 -4.92 -0.94
N ALA A 73 -0.32 -4.16 0.10
CA ALA A 73 -1.70 -3.83 0.43
C ALA A 73 -2.35 -2.93 -0.64
N VAL A 74 -1.65 -1.88 -1.07
CA VAL A 74 -2.13 -0.97 -2.13
C VAL A 74 -2.33 -1.72 -3.44
N SER A 75 -1.33 -2.51 -3.85
CA SER A 75 -1.38 -3.33 -5.07
C SER A 75 -2.50 -4.37 -5.01
N GLY A 76 -2.66 -5.04 -3.86
CA GLY A 76 -3.71 -6.03 -3.63
C GLY A 76 -5.11 -5.43 -3.73
N ALA A 77 -5.35 -4.30 -3.07
CA ALA A 77 -6.63 -3.60 -3.12
C ALA A 77 -6.98 -3.09 -4.54
N ALA A 78 -5.99 -2.56 -5.26
CA ALA A 78 -6.18 -2.14 -6.65
C ALA A 78 -6.53 -3.32 -7.57
N LYS A 79 -5.84 -4.46 -7.42
CA LYS A 79 -6.12 -5.70 -8.18
C LYS A 79 -7.52 -6.24 -7.86
N ALA A 80 -7.90 -6.28 -6.58
CA ALA A 80 -9.22 -6.73 -6.16
C ALA A 80 -10.33 -5.87 -6.79
N THR A 81 -10.18 -4.54 -6.76
CA THR A 81 -11.15 -3.61 -7.35
C THR A 81 -11.36 -3.87 -8.85
N ARG A 82 -10.26 -4.04 -9.60
CA ARG A 82 -10.35 -4.37 -11.03
C ARG A 82 -10.99 -5.73 -11.30
N ALA A 83 -10.76 -6.72 -10.42
CA ALA A 83 -11.38 -8.03 -10.54
C ALA A 83 -12.91 -7.97 -10.33
N TYR A 84 -13.38 -7.13 -9.41
CA TYR A 84 -14.81 -6.88 -9.23
C TYR A 84 -15.44 -6.24 -10.47
N GLU A 85 -14.83 -5.18 -11.02
CA GLU A 85 -15.32 -4.52 -12.23
C GLU A 85 -15.41 -5.48 -13.42
N ALA A 86 -14.39 -6.32 -13.62
CA ALA A 86 -14.37 -7.33 -14.67
C ALA A 86 -15.45 -8.40 -14.47
N GLY A 87 -15.67 -8.83 -13.23
CA GLY A 87 -16.73 -9.77 -12.87
C GLY A 87 -18.12 -9.23 -13.16
N ASP A 88 -18.38 -7.96 -12.82
CA ASP A 88 -19.65 -7.28 -13.09
C ASP A 88 -19.92 -7.17 -14.60
N GLN A 89 -18.91 -6.82 -15.39
CA GLN A 89 -19.01 -6.79 -16.85
C GLN A 89 -19.34 -8.18 -17.41
N GLN A 90 -18.70 -9.24 -16.92
CA GLN A 90 -18.97 -10.60 -17.37
C GLN A 90 -20.40 -11.04 -17.01
N MET A 91 -20.88 -10.72 -15.81
CA MET A 91 -22.25 -11.02 -15.40
C MET A 91 -23.29 -10.26 -16.24
N ALA A 92 -23.01 -9.00 -16.61
CA ALA A 92 -23.89 -8.21 -17.49
C ALA A 92 -23.98 -8.82 -18.90
N VAL A 93 -22.86 -9.32 -19.45
CA VAL A 93 -22.83 -10.02 -20.74
C VAL A 93 -23.63 -11.31 -20.67
N ASN A 94 -23.44 -12.12 -19.62
CA ASN A 94 -24.15 -13.40 -19.45
C ASN A 94 -25.66 -13.19 -19.25
N ALA A 95 -26.07 -12.16 -18.51
CA ALA A 95 -27.49 -11.83 -18.34
C ALA A 95 -28.14 -11.43 -19.66
N ARG A 96 -27.42 -10.66 -20.50
CA ARG A 96 -27.89 -10.31 -21.84
C ARG A 96 -28.06 -11.54 -22.73
N SER A 97 -27.06 -12.43 -22.77
CA SER A 97 -27.15 -13.64 -23.62
C SER A 97 -28.29 -14.56 -23.21
N LEU A 98 -28.52 -14.74 -21.90
CA LEU A 98 -29.67 -15.48 -21.38
C LEU A 98 -31.00 -14.87 -21.84
N SER A 99 -31.19 -13.55 -21.68
CA SER A 99 -32.42 -12.88 -22.10
C SER A 99 -32.71 -13.05 -23.60
N LEU A 100 -31.67 -13.02 -24.44
CA LEU A 100 -31.79 -13.18 -25.88
C LEU A 100 -32.18 -14.61 -26.28
N SER A 101 -31.69 -15.62 -25.54
CA SER A 101 -32.09 -17.01 -25.76
C SER A 101 -33.53 -17.30 -25.32
N GLU A 102 -34.03 -16.62 -24.29
CA GLU A 102 -35.42 -16.78 -23.80
C GLU A 102 -36.45 -16.12 -24.72
N THR A 103 -36.10 -15.04 -25.42
CA THR A 103 -37.04 -14.35 -26.34
C THR A 103 -37.16 -14.99 -27.72
N HIS A 104 -36.32 -15.97 -28.06
CA HIS A 104 -36.32 -16.65 -29.36
C HIS A 104 -36.66 -18.16 -29.29
N GLY A 105 -37.11 -18.65 -28.13
CA GLY A 105 -37.67 -19.99 -27.92
C GLY A 105 -39.16 -19.93 -27.66
#